data_AF-A0A388NXR9-F1
#
_entry.id   AF-A0A388NXR9-F1
#
_cell.length_a   1.000
_cell.length_b   1.000
_cell.length_c   1.000
_cell.angle_alpha   90.00
_cell.angle_beta   90.00
_cell.angle_gamma   90.00
#
_symmetry.space_group_name_H-M   'P 1'
#
loop_
_entity.id
_entity.type
_entity.pdbx_description
1 polymer ?
#
loop_
_entity_poly.entity_id
_entity_poly.type
_entity_poly.pdbx_seq_one_letter_code
_entity_poly.pdbx_strand_id
1 'polypeptide(L)'
;MNPRTTAEIATPALIIDADALEQNLSTMSARHPGSKLRPHTKAHKCTELARLQLSHSHQNFTCATPREIIGMAAVGVGSDYLLANEVLDADRLSALAKVSENSRVTIAVDSLETIDAVWRAGLREVLIDVNVGLMRCGVAPELAGQLADNARKAGIAVRGVMGYEGHLMTVGDDEKRKMRVAESMKLLTRAAKDVGGEIISAGGTGTWDMHDQTGINELQAGSYALMDTHYEQLKIPFVQACFLLGTVISRSKDWLVIDVGLKSLSTDHGNPSVDGYDVVFCSDEHTTLVIKNESTKALANIGEKLLVRPSHIDPTMAMHSVAWLTRADEILDRWKIDLRGW
;
A
#
# COMPACT_ATOMS: atom_id res chain seq x y z
N MET A 1 -13.76 29.86 1.45
CA MET A 1 -12.75 29.84 2.53
C MET A 1 -12.23 28.42 2.63
N ASN A 2 -10.94 28.22 2.93
CA ASN A 2 -10.44 26.88 3.21
C ASN A 2 -11.05 26.42 4.55
N PRO A 3 -11.57 25.18 4.65
CA PRO A 3 -12.14 24.68 5.88
C PRO A 3 -11.04 24.66 6.97
N ARG A 4 -11.41 25.00 8.20
CA ARG A 4 -10.53 24.95 9.37
C ARG A 4 -10.79 23.73 10.24
N THR A 5 -12.02 23.21 10.20
CA THR A 5 -12.41 22.02 10.95
C THR A 5 -13.11 21.00 10.07
N THR A 6 -13.13 19.73 10.50
CA THR A 6 -13.82 18.65 9.79
C THR A 6 -15.32 18.93 9.59
N ALA A 7 -15.96 19.71 10.47
CA ALA A 7 -17.34 20.16 10.32
C ALA A 7 -17.58 21.00 9.05
N GLU A 8 -16.56 21.69 8.53
CA GLU A 8 -16.65 22.57 7.35
C GLU A 8 -16.36 21.84 6.02
N ILE A 9 -15.84 20.60 6.07
CA ILE A 9 -15.48 19.81 4.88
C ILE A 9 -16.74 19.29 4.17
N ALA A 10 -16.84 19.45 2.85
CA ALA A 10 -17.88 18.79 2.06
C ALA A 10 -17.68 17.26 2.05
N THR A 11 -18.72 16.49 2.34
CA THR A 11 -18.70 15.02 2.35
C THR A 11 -19.18 14.43 1.01
N PRO A 12 -18.78 13.20 0.66
CA PRO A 12 -17.80 12.36 1.36
C PRO A 12 -16.37 12.87 1.19
N ALA A 13 -15.55 12.75 2.24
CA ALA A 13 -14.16 13.22 2.21
C ALA A 13 -13.18 12.26 2.90
N LEU A 14 -12.00 12.09 2.32
CA LEU A 14 -10.92 11.30 2.89
C LEU A 14 -10.15 12.10 3.95
N ILE A 15 -10.07 11.57 5.16
CA ILE A 15 -9.42 12.16 6.32
C ILE A 15 -8.26 11.26 6.76
N ILE A 16 -7.13 11.88 7.10
CA ILE A 16 -5.97 11.20 7.68
C ILE A 16 -5.69 11.85 9.04
N ASP A 17 -5.75 11.05 10.10
CA ASP A 17 -5.34 11.46 11.45
C ASP A 17 -3.81 11.54 11.53
N ALA A 18 -3.30 12.73 11.81
CA ALA A 18 -1.88 13.03 11.80
C ALA A 18 -1.11 12.30 12.91
N ASP A 19 -1.71 12.17 14.09
CA ASP A 19 -1.04 11.58 15.25
C ASP A 19 -1.00 10.05 15.11
N ALA A 20 -2.08 9.43 14.61
CA ALA A 20 -2.13 8.01 14.27
C ALA A 20 -1.16 7.66 13.12
N LEU A 21 -1.11 8.48 12.07
CA LEU A 21 -0.14 8.31 10.98
C LEU A 21 1.30 8.36 11.52
N GLU A 22 1.63 9.38 12.32
CA GLU A 22 2.98 9.53 12.89
C GLU A 22 3.37 8.36 13.79
N GLN A 23 2.43 7.85 14.61
CA GLN A 23 2.65 6.66 15.42
C GLN A 23 2.98 5.43 14.56
N ASN A 24 2.23 5.23 13.47
CA ASN A 24 2.43 4.12 12.55
C ASN A 24 3.79 4.19 11.85
N LEU A 25 4.16 5.38 11.36
CA LEU A 25 5.45 5.63 10.73
C LEU A 25 6.61 5.38 11.71
N SER A 26 6.52 5.92 12.92
CA SER A 26 7.50 5.72 13.99
C SER A 26 7.67 4.25 14.36
N THR A 27 6.55 3.52 14.50
CA THR A 27 6.56 2.09 14.87
C THR A 27 7.21 1.24 13.79
N MET A 28 6.88 1.48 12.52
CA MET A 28 7.49 0.75 11.41
C MET A 28 8.98 1.09 11.27
N SER A 29 9.36 2.37 11.36
CA SER A 29 10.76 2.78 11.22
C SER A 29 11.64 2.23 12.35
N ALA A 30 11.12 2.19 13.58
CA ALA A 30 11.83 1.60 14.72
C ALA A 30 12.11 0.10 14.51
N ARG A 31 11.17 -0.64 13.90
CA ARG A 31 11.35 -2.07 13.61
C ARG A 31 12.24 -2.33 12.39
N HIS A 32 12.08 -1.54 11.34
CA HIS A 32 12.74 -1.72 10.04
C HIS A 32 13.43 -0.44 9.58
N PRO A 33 14.51 -0.02 10.26
CA PRO A 33 15.16 1.27 9.99
C PRO A 33 15.82 1.31 8.62
N GLY A 34 15.87 2.51 8.04
CA GLY A 34 16.62 2.79 6.82
C GLY A 34 16.17 1.92 5.65
N SER A 35 17.12 1.24 5.01
CA SER A 35 16.88 0.38 3.85
C SER A 35 16.28 -0.99 4.16
N LYS A 36 16.05 -1.32 5.44
CA LYS A 36 15.30 -2.55 5.79
C LYS A 36 13.84 -2.47 5.40
N LEU A 37 13.31 -1.27 5.22
CA LEU A 37 11.98 -1.02 4.69
C LEU A 37 12.10 -0.22 3.39
N ARG A 38 11.38 -0.66 2.38
CA ARG A 38 11.13 0.07 1.14
C ARG A 38 9.62 0.31 1.02
N PRO A 39 9.07 1.38 1.65
CA PRO A 39 7.64 1.54 1.80
C PRO A 39 6.91 1.53 0.46
N HIS A 40 5.74 0.92 0.45
CA HIS A 40 4.99 0.74 -0.79
C HIS A 40 3.98 1.86 -1.02
N THR A 41 4.29 2.72 -1.99
CA THR A 41 3.53 3.95 -2.31
C THR A 41 2.14 3.68 -2.85
N LYS A 42 1.86 2.49 -3.40
CA LYS A 42 0.53 2.15 -3.95
C LYS A 42 -0.60 2.30 -2.93
N ALA A 43 -0.27 2.15 -1.64
CA ALA A 43 -1.24 2.19 -0.55
C ALA A 43 -1.84 3.59 -0.36
N HIS A 44 -1.11 4.65 -0.72
CA HIS A 44 -1.54 6.03 -0.48
C HIS A 44 -1.46 6.95 -1.71
N LYS A 45 -0.57 6.66 -2.67
CA LYS A 45 -0.44 7.41 -3.94
C LYS A 45 -0.31 8.94 -3.74
N CYS A 46 0.37 9.33 -2.67
CA CYS A 46 0.47 10.70 -2.16
C CYS A 46 1.93 11.03 -1.85
N THR A 47 2.50 12.00 -2.58
CA THR A 47 3.91 12.37 -2.42
C THR A 47 4.18 13.06 -1.07
N GLU A 48 3.20 13.77 -0.50
CA GLU A 48 3.31 14.36 0.83
C GLU A 48 3.46 13.29 1.93
N LEU A 49 2.70 12.19 1.86
CA LEU A 49 2.87 11.09 2.80
C LEU A 49 4.23 10.39 2.62
N ALA A 50 4.68 10.22 1.37
CA ALA A 50 6.01 9.70 1.11
C ALA A 50 7.13 10.60 1.66
N ARG A 51 6.95 11.94 1.68
CA ARG A 51 7.89 12.85 2.36
C ARG A 51 7.96 12.62 3.86
N LEU A 52 6.84 12.25 4.50
CA LEU A 52 6.88 11.84 5.91
C LEU A 52 7.67 10.55 6.07
N GLN A 53 7.48 9.55 5.21
CA GLN A 53 8.30 8.33 5.22
C GLN A 53 9.80 8.62 5.02
N LEU A 54 10.15 9.59 4.16
CA LEU A 54 11.53 10.08 4.03
C LEU A 54 12.06 10.67 5.35
N SER A 55 11.27 11.47 6.06
CA SER A 55 11.67 12.04 7.36
C SER A 55 11.87 10.97 8.45
N HIS A 56 11.24 9.80 8.27
CA HIS A 56 11.47 8.57 9.05
C HIS A 56 12.63 7.71 8.50
N SER A 57 13.55 8.33 7.75
CA SER A 57 14.78 7.73 7.20
C SER A 57 14.60 6.66 6.11
N HIS A 58 13.42 6.53 5.51
CA HIS A 58 13.20 5.60 4.39
C HIS A 58 13.38 6.32 3.05
N GLN A 59 14.54 6.15 2.42
CA GLN A 59 14.89 6.81 1.14
C GLN A 59 14.47 6.03 -0.11
N ASN A 60 14.10 4.76 0.08
CA ASN A 60 13.80 3.81 -0.99
C ASN A 60 12.30 3.57 -1.04
N PHE A 61 11.68 3.54 -2.22
CA PHE A 61 10.23 3.33 -2.35
C PHE A 61 9.88 2.20 -3.30
N THR A 62 8.82 1.48 -2.95
CA THR A 62 8.22 0.44 -3.81
C THR A 62 6.99 1.04 -4.48
N CYS A 63 6.94 0.97 -5.80
CA CYS A 63 5.82 1.42 -6.63
C CYS A 63 5.23 0.23 -7.38
N ALA A 64 3.94 0.29 -7.69
CA ALA A 64 3.23 -0.73 -8.47
C ALA A 64 3.10 -0.33 -9.96
N THR A 65 3.27 0.96 -10.26
CA THR A 65 3.11 1.53 -11.59
C THR A 65 4.26 2.47 -11.97
N PRO A 66 4.58 2.58 -13.28
CA PRO A 66 5.52 3.57 -13.79
C PRO A 66 5.17 5.01 -13.38
N ARG A 67 3.88 5.36 -13.38
CA ARG A 67 3.38 6.69 -13.00
C ARG A 67 3.81 7.11 -11.60
N GLU A 68 3.74 6.19 -10.64
CA GLU A 68 4.12 6.49 -9.25
C GLU A 68 5.61 6.86 -9.17
N ILE A 69 6.48 6.10 -9.84
CA ILE A 69 7.93 6.38 -9.87
C ILE A 69 8.19 7.73 -10.55
N ILE A 70 7.58 7.96 -11.72
CA ILE A 70 7.75 9.21 -12.48
C ILE A 70 7.29 10.40 -11.64
N GLY A 71 6.13 10.31 -10.98
CA GLY A 71 5.59 11.37 -10.14
C GLY A 71 6.46 11.65 -8.92
N MET A 72 6.90 10.60 -8.21
CA MET A 72 7.80 10.71 -7.07
C MET A 72 9.14 11.35 -7.45
N ALA A 73 9.77 10.89 -8.52
CA ALA A 73 11.02 11.43 -9.02
C ALA A 73 10.90 12.89 -9.47
N ALA A 74 9.80 13.26 -10.14
CA ALA A 74 9.56 14.63 -10.59
C ALA A 74 9.51 15.66 -9.45
N VAL A 75 9.09 15.24 -8.26
CA VAL A 75 9.02 16.10 -7.07
C VAL A 75 10.18 15.87 -6.08
N GLY A 76 11.19 15.08 -6.46
CA GLY A 76 12.40 14.82 -5.69
C GLY A 76 12.17 14.00 -4.41
N VAL A 77 11.18 13.10 -4.39
CA VAL A 77 10.84 12.29 -3.22
C VAL A 77 11.38 10.87 -3.39
N GLY A 78 12.49 10.56 -2.73
CA GLY A 78 13.16 9.27 -2.82
C GLY A 78 14.30 9.26 -3.84
N SER A 79 15.16 8.25 -3.76
CA SER A 79 16.34 8.13 -4.62
C SER A 79 16.54 6.74 -5.24
N ASP A 80 15.90 5.71 -4.67
CA ASP A 80 15.94 4.33 -5.17
C ASP A 80 14.50 3.78 -5.23
N TYR A 81 14.02 3.51 -6.44
CA TYR A 81 12.67 3.05 -6.71
C TYR A 81 12.68 1.61 -7.19
N LEU A 82 11.84 0.77 -6.56
CA LEU A 82 11.51 -0.55 -7.07
C LEU A 82 10.13 -0.48 -7.73
N LEU A 83 10.04 -0.80 -9.02
CA LEU A 83 8.79 -1.16 -9.65
C LEU A 83 8.52 -2.65 -9.39
N ALA A 84 7.73 -2.93 -8.35
CA ALA A 84 7.37 -4.28 -7.92
C ALA A 84 6.24 -4.86 -8.78
N ASN A 85 6.43 -4.83 -10.10
CA ASN A 85 5.51 -5.34 -11.11
C ASN A 85 6.20 -5.44 -12.48
N GLU A 86 5.74 -6.36 -13.31
CA GLU A 86 6.18 -6.51 -14.69
C GLU A 86 5.48 -5.47 -15.59
N VAL A 87 6.24 -4.87 -16.52
CA VAL A 87 5.70 -3.93 -17.51
C VAL A 87 6.24 -4.28 -18.88
N LEU A 88 5.33 -4.37 -19.87
CA LEU A 88 5.66 -4.61 -21.28
C LEU A 88 5.38 -3.39 -22.16
N ASP A 89 4.70 -2.37 -21.62
CA ASP A 89 4.36 -1.15 -22.35
C ASP A 89 5.62 -0.31 -22.61
N ALA A 90 6.01 -0.20 -23.89
CA ALA A 90 7.26 0.41 -24.30
C ALA A 90 7.33 1.91 -23.95
N ASP A 91 6.21 2.63 -24.05
CA ASP A 91 6.17 4.07 -23.78
C ASP A 91 6.37 4.36 -22.29
N ARG A 92 5.71 3.59 -21.43
CA ARG A 92 5.88 3.69 -19.96
C ARG A 92 7.29 3.30 -19.53
N LEU A 93 7.86 2.25 -20.11
CA LEU A 93 9.25 1.86 -19.81
C LEU A 93 10.25 2.91 -20.31
N SER A 94 10.04 3.49 -21.49
CA SER A 94 10.88 4.58 -22.00
C SER A 94 10.81 5.82 -21.10
N ALA A 95 9.64 6.14 -20.56
CA ALA A 95 9.49 7.20 -19.58
C ALA A 95 10.26 6.90 -18.27
N LEU A 96 10.25 5.65 -17.79
CA LEU A 96 11.07 5.23 -16.65
C LEU A 96 12.58 5.28 -16.93
N ALA A 97 13.01 4.95 -18.15
CA ALA A 97 14.41 5.04 -18.52
C ALA A 97 14.94 6.47 -18.38
N LYS A 98 14.14 7.49 -18.71
CA LYS A 98 14.49 8.91 -18.47
C LYS A 98 14.64 9.23 -16.98
N VAL A 99 13.77 8.66 -16.13
CA VAL A 99 13.92 8.80 -14.66
C VAL A 99 15.22 8.16 -14.18
N SER A 100 15.61 7.03 -14.78
CA SER A 100 16.82 6.29 -14.41
C SER A 100 18.13 7.05 -14.65
N GLU A 101 18.10 8.16 -15.40
CA GLU A 101 19.25 9.04 -15.61
C GLU A 101 19.64 9.84 -14.36
N ASN A 102 18.67 10.12 -13.47
CA ASN A 102 18.87 10.98 -12.29
C ASN A 102 18.47 10.30 -10.97
N SER A 103 17.88 9.12 -11.01
CA SER A 103 17.48 8.34 -9.84
C SER A 103 17.64 6.86 -10.11
N ARG A 104 17.82 6.05 -9.07
CA ARG A 104 17.95 4.60 -9.26
C ARG A 104 16.56 3.99 -9.48
N VAL A 105 16.38 3.28 -10.58
CA VAL A 105 15.13 2.59 -10.92
C VAL A 105 15.44 1.12 -11.16
N THR A 106 14.86 0.26 -10.33
CA THR A 106 14.93 -1.20 -10.47
C THR A 106 13.53 -1.73 -10.77
N ILE A 107 13.41 -2.66 -11.71
CA ILE A 107 12.12 -3.22 -12.16
C ILE A 107 12.09 -4.75 -11.99
N ALA A 108 10.94 -5.28 -11.61
CA ALA A 108 10.70 -6.71 -11.54
C ALA A 108 10.61 -7.34 -12.94
N VAL A 109 11.27 -8.49 -13.12
CA VAL A 109 11.15 -9.33 -14.33
C VAL A 109 10.99 -10.79 -13.93
N ASP A 110 10.14 -11.51 -14.66
CA ASP A 110 9.85 -12.93 -14.41
C ASP A 110 9.92 -13.80 -15.69
N SER A 111 10.30 -13.21 -16.82
CA SER A 111 10.32 -13.88 -18.13
C SER A 111 11.35 -13.28 -19.09
N LEU A 112 11.60 -13.95 -20.22
CA LEU A 112 12.48 -13.42 -21.26
C LEU A 112 11.89 -12.19 -21.94
N GLU A 113 10.56 -12.14 -22.08
CA GLU A 113 9.82 -11.04 -22.66
C GLU A 113 9.92 -9.78 -21.80
N THR A 114 9.83 -9.93 -20.48
CA THR A 114 9.99 -8.79 -19.55
C THR A 114 11.43 -8.29 -19.51
N ILE A 115 12.42 -9.18 -19.60
CA ILE A 115 13.84 -8.80 -19.79
C ILE A 115 14.04 -8.02 -21.10
N ASP A 116 13.50 -8.52 -22.21
CA ASP A 116 13.64 -7.87 -23.52
C ASP A 116 12.97 -6.49 -23.54
N ALA A 117 11.79 -6.34 -22.92
CA ALA A 117 11.11 -5.06 -22.78
C ALA A 117 11.97 -4.03 -21.98
N VAL A 118 12.51 -4.44 -20.84
CA VAL A 118 13.43 -3.63 -20.02
C VAL A 118 14.67 -3.22 -20.81
N TRP A 119 15.29 -4.17 -21.51
CA TRP A 119 16.48 -3.93 -22.31
C TRP A 119 16.22 -2.90 -23.43
N ARG A 120 15.13 -3.08 -24.19
CA ARG A 120 14.75 -2.18 -25.30
C ARG A 120 14.47 -0.76 -24.83
N ALA A 121 13.89 -0.61 -23.64
CA ALA A 121 13.60 0.68 -23.05
C ALA A 121 14.86 1.42 -22.58
N GLY A 122 16.00 0.73 -22.42
CA GLY A 122 17.25 1.31 -21.92
C GLY A 122 17.42 1.27 -20.41
N LEU A 123 16.52 0.61 -19.69
CA LEU A 123 16.64 0.33 -18.26
C LEU A 123 17.72 -0.72 -17.99
N ARG A 124 18.39 -0.63 -16.83
CA ARG A 124 19.61 -1.38 -16.57
C ARG A 124 19.62 -2.18 -15.27
N GLU A 125 18.64 -2.02 -14.39
CA GLU A 125 18.60 -2.73 -13.12
C GLU A 125 17.30 -3.51 -12.93
N VAL A 126 17.40 -4.77 -12.55
CA VAL A 126 16.24 -5.64 -12.30
C VAL A 126 16.33 -6.39 -10.98
N LEU A 127 15.17 -6.72 -10.43
CA LEU A 127 15.01 -7.87 -9.52
C LEU A 127 14.31 -8.99 -10.27
N ILE A 128 14.68 -10.23 -9.96
CA ILE A 128 13.94 -11.39 -10.43
C ILE A 128 12.73 -11.58 -9.51
N ASP A 129 11.50 -11.47 -10.03
CA ASP A 129 10.29 -11.81 -9.26
C ASP A 129 10.13 -13.33 -9.23
N VAL A 130 10.02 -13.88 -8.02
CA VAL A 130 9.99 -15.32 -7.76
C VAL A 130 8.63 -15.69 -7.18
N ASN A 131 7.98 -16.69 -7.77
CA ASN A 131 6.75 -17.22 -7.22
C ASN A 131 7.03 -18.01 -5.93
N VAL A 132 6.61 -17.43 -4.80
CA VAL A 132 6.74 -18.01 -3.46
C VAL A 132 5.45 -18.67 -2.96
N GLY A 133 4.50 -18.95 -3.87
CA GLY A 133 3.23 -19.64 -3.56
C GLY A 133 1.97 -18.79 -3.79
N LEU A 134 2.10 -17.51 -4.14
CA LEU A 134 0.96 -16.69 -4.56
C LEU A 134 0.67 -16.94 -6.04
N MET A 135 -0.56 -17.34 -6.37
CA MET A 135 -1.02 -17.47 -7.76
C MET A 135 -1.19 -16.10 -8.43
N ARG A 136 -0.07 -15.44 -8.74
CA ARG A 136 0.00 -14.12 -9.40
C ARG A 136 1.13 -14.11 -10.45
N CYS A 137 2.17 -13.32 -10.26
CA CYS A 137 3.36 -13.25 -11.11
C CYS A 137 4.53 -14.03 -10.50
N GLY A 138 5.66 -14.05 -11.20
CA GLY A 138 6.92 -14.55 -10.69
C GLY A 138 7.32 -15.88 -11.32
N VAL A 139 8.61 -16.01 -11.58
CA VAL A 139 9.21 -17.21 -12.16
C VAL A 139 9.26 -18.33 -11.12
N ALA A 140 9.21 -19.58 -11.56
CA ALA A 140 9.44 -20.73 -10.67
C ALA A 140 10.82 -20.61 -9.98
N PRO A 141 10.94 -20.86 -8.66
CA PRO A 141 12.19 -20.68 -7.92
C PRO A 141 13.42 -21.35 -8.55
N GLU A 142 13.25 -22.55 -9.09
CA GLU A 142 14.31 -23.33 -9.75
C GLU A 142 14.77 -22.75 -11.10
N LEU A 143 13.98 -21.86 -11.72
CA LEU A 143 14.32 -21.19 -12.98
C LEU A 143 14.89 -19.78 -12.78
N ALA A 144 14.83 -19.24 -11.55
CA ALA A 144 15.22 -17.87 -11.25
C ALA A 144 16.69 -17.58 -11.61
N GLY A 145 17.62 -18.51 -11.29
CA GLY A 145 19.03 -18.36 -11.65
C GLY A 145 19.27 -18.29 -13.16
N GLN A 146 18.59 -19.16 -13.92
CA GLN A 146 18.68 -19.15 -15.39
C GLN A 146 18.15 -17.84 -15.99
N LEU A 147 17.07 -17.30 -15.42
CA LEU A 147 16.50 -16.02 -15.85
C LEU A 147 17.46 -14.86 -15.54
N ALA A 148 18.07 -14.85 -14.36
CA ALA A 148 19.10 -13.87 -13.98
C ALA A 148 20.30 -13.89 -14.95
N ASP A 149 20.76 -15.07 -15.35
CA ASP A 149 21.84 -15.20 -16.32
C ASP A 149 21.46 -14.63 -17.69
N ASN A 150 20.21 -14.77 -18.11
CA ASN A 150 19.72 -14.17 -19.35
C ASN A 150 19.71 -12.63 -19.27
N ALA A 151 19.26 -12.06 -18.16
CA ALA A 151 19.32 -10.62 -17.94
C ALA A 151 20.77 -10.09 -17.98
N ARG A 152 21.71 -10.79 -17.31
CA ARG A 152 23.14 -10.43 -17.33
C ARG A 152 23.75 -10.50 -18.72
N LYS A 153 23.43 -11.54 -19.50
CA LYS A 153 23.87 -11.66 -20.90
C LYS A 153 23.37 -10.52 -21.78
N ALA A 154 22.20 -9.96 -21.48
CA ALA A 154 21.67 -8.76 -22.14
C ALA A 154 22.33 -7.45 -21.66
N GLY A 155 23.25 -7.50 -20.69
CA GLY A 155 23.91 -6.33 -20.11
C GLY A 155 23.06 -5.60 -19.06
N ILE A 156 22.08 -6.28 -18.45
CA ILE A 156 21.27 -5.76 -17.35
C ILE A 156 21.87 -6.22 -16.01
N ALA A 157 21.97 -5.31 -15.05
CA ALA A 157 22.37 -5.59 -13.68
C ALA A 157 21.21 -6.25 -12.92
N VAL A 158 21.46 -7.47 -12.43
CA VAL A 158 20.53 -8.18 -11.55
C VAL A 158 20.90 -7.86 -10.11
N ARG A 159 20.04 -7.09 -9.42
CA ARG A 159 20.28 -6.64 -8.04
C ARG A 159 19.88 -7.66 -6.98
N GLY A 160 19.14 -8.70 -7.35
CA GLY A 160 18.65 -9.71 -6.43
C GLY A 160 17.31 -10.28 -6.83
N VAL A 161 16.52 -10.67 -5.82
CA VAL A 161 15.19 -11.26 -5.98
C VAL A 161 14.14 -10.48 -5.21
N MET A 162 12.90 -10.58 -5.68
CA MET A 162 11.73 -10.30 -4.87
C MET A 162 10.76 -11.48 -4.90
N GLY A 163 9.92 -11.58 -3.89
CA GLY A 163 8.83 -12.57 -3.87
C GLY A 163 7.79 -12.16 -2.83
N TYR A 164 6.54 -12.01 -3.28
CA TYR A 164 5.47 -11.46 -2.43
C TYR A 164 4.51 -12.55 -1.93
N GLU A 165 4.52 -12.80 -0.62
CA GLU A 165 3.65 -13.76 0.06
C GLU A 165 2.26 -13.19 0.41
N GLY A 166 1.66 -12.43 -0.51
CA GLY A 166 0.38 -11.72 -0.30
C GLY A 166 -0.79 -12.57 0.19
N HIS A 167 -0.81 -13.87 -0.14
CA HIS A 167 -1.83 -14.83 0.31
C HIS A 167 -1.75 -15.14 1.82
N LEU A 168 -0.76 -14.59 2.53
CA LEU A 168 -0.55 -14.76 3.97
C LEU A 168 -0.88 -13.52 4.80
N MET A 169 -1.17 -12.38 4.16
CA MET A 169 -1.31 -11.08 4.85
C MET A 169 -2.33 -11.11 5.99
N THR A 170 -3.44 -11.82 5.82
CA THR A 170 -4.55 -11.83 6.80
C THR A 170 -4.88 -13.21 7.36
N VAL A 171 -3.91 -14.13 7.36
CA VAL A 171 -4.04 -15.39 8.10
C VAL A 171 -4.10 -15.08 9.60
N GLY A 172 -5.25 -15.30 10.23
CA GLY A 172 -5.52 -14.86 11.61
C GLY A 172 -4.84 -15.67 12.72
N ASP A 173 -4.31 -16.86 12.41
CA ASP A 173 -3.47 -17.64 13.34
C ASP A 173 -2.01 -17.24 13.13
N ASP A 174 -1.43 -16.56 14.11
CA ASP A 174 -0.11 -15.95 14.02
C ASP A 174 1.01 -16.98 13.83
N GLU A 175 0.98 -18.08 14.58
CA GLU A 175 1.97 -19.15 14.46
C GLU A 175 1.85 -19.86 13.11
N LYS A 176 0.61 -20.14 12.68
CA LYS A 176 0.37 -20.71 11.35
C LYS A 176 0.85 -19.76 10.25
N ARG A 177 0.59 -18.46 10.38
CA ARG A 177 1.04 -17.45 9.42
C ARG A 177 2.57 -17.41 9.37
N LYS A 178 3.23 -17.33 10.51
CA LYS A 178 4.69 -17.30 10.63
C LYS A 178 5.35 -18.54 10.01
N MET A 179 4.80 -19.74 10.26
CA MET A 179 5.28 -20.97 9.63
C MET A 179 5.19 -20.91 8.10
N ARG A 180 4.04 -20.49 7.55
CA ARG A 180 3.81 -20.39 6.10
C ARG A 180 4.65 -19.28 5.45
N VAL A 181 4.90 -18.18 6.15
CA VAL A 181 5.83 -17.14 5.71
C VAL A 181 7.23 -17.74 5.60
N ALA A 182 7.69 -18.45 6.63
CA ALA A 182 8.99 -19.11 6.59
C ALA A 182 9.11 -20.14 5.44
N GLU A 183 8.04 -20.88 5.13
CA GLU A 183 7.98 -21.77 3.96
C GLU A 183 8.13 -21.02 2.64
N SER A 184 7.39 -19.93 2.46
CA SER A 184 7.46 -19.07 1.27
C SER A 184 8.87 -18.47 1.11
N MET A 185 9.47 -18.00 2.20
CA MET A 185 10.79 -17.36 2.17
C MET A 185 11.94 -18.37 2.00
N LYS A 186 11.74 -19.66 2.31
CA LYS A 186 12.70 -20.72 1.92
C LYS A 186 12.81 -20.85 0.41
N LEU A 187 11.71 -20.70 -0.33
CA LEU A 187 11.73 -20.69 -1.80
C LEU A 187 12.51 -19.48 -2.31
N LEU A 188 12.21 -18.29 -1.77
CA LEU A 188 12.86 -17.04 -2.18
C LEU A 188 14.36 -17.04 -1.89
N THR A 189 14.78 -17.46 -0.70
CA THR A 189 16.20 -17.52 -0.33
C THR A 189 16.96 -18.63 -1.06
N ARG A 190 16.29 -19.71 -1.47
CA ARG A 190 16.89 -20.69 -2.38
C ARG A 190 17.16 -20.05 -3.74
N ALA A 191 16.16 -19.40 -4.33
CA ALA A 191 16.31 -18.69 -5.59
C ALA A 191 17.38 -17.59 -5.50
N ALA A 192 17.43 -16.85 -4.38
CA ALA A 192 18.43 -15.80 -4.15
C ALA A 192 19.88 -16.31 -4.20
N LYS A 193 20.15 -17.55 -3.78
CA LYS A 193 21.49 -18.16 -3.87
C LYS A 193 21.90 -18.42 -5.31
N ASP A 194 20.95 -18.85 -6.14
CA ASP A 194 21.18 -19.17 -7.54
C ASP A 194 21.19 -17.88 -8.40
N VAL A 195 20.41 -16.86 -8.02
CA VAL A 195 20.37 -15.54 -8.66
C VAL A 195 21.57 -14.68 -8.29
N GLY A 196 21.98 -14.64 -7.01
CA GLY A 196 22.95 -13.67 -6.49
C GLY A 196 22.38 -12.25 -6.34
N GLY A 197 23.23 -11.28 -6.04
CA GLY A 197 22.81 -9.88 -5.81
C GLY A 197 22.70 -9.52 -4.32
N GLU A 198 22.32 -8.28 -4.06
CA GLU A 198 22.29 -7.66 -2.73
C GLU A 198 20.89 -7.60 -2.12
N ILE A 199 19.82 -7.68 -2.93
CA ILE A 199 18.44 -7.53 -2.47
C ILE A 199 17.72 -8.87 -2.40
N ILE A 200 17.07 -9.14 -1.27
CA ILE A 200 16.08 -10.19 -1.10
C ILE A 200 14.87 -9.51 -0.48
N SER A 201 13.92 -9.10 -1.32
CA SER A 201 12.83 -8.18 -0.94
C SER A 201 11.48 -8.91 -0.90
N ALA A 202 10.73 -8.77 0.19
CA ALA A 202 9.46 -9.47 0.38
C ALA A 202 8.53 -8.73 1.36
N GLY A 203 7.41 -9.38 1.68
CA GLY A 203 6.57 -8.99 2.80
C GLY A 203 5.71 -7.75 2.64
N GLY A 204 4.80 -7.61 3.59
CA GLY A 204 3.81 -6.54 3.62
C GLY A 204 3.35 -6.26 5.04
N THR A 205 2.34 -5.42 5.18
CA THR A 205 1.83 -4.97 6.50
C THR A 205 1.44 -6.13 7.41
N GLY A 206 0.83 -7.19 6.86
CA GLY A 206 0.36 -8.34 7.64
C GLY A 206 1.46 -9.32 8.07
N THR A 207 2.64 -9.25 7.46
CA THR A 207 3.81 -10.11 7.76
C THR A 207 5.01 -9.29 8.25
N TRP A 208 4.75 -8.04 8.66
CA TRP A 208 5.77 -7.02 8.91
C TRP A 208 6.89 -7.48 9.86
N ASP A 209 6.59 -8.26 10.90
CA ASP A 209 7.54 -8.71 11.91
C ASP A 209 7.96 -10.18 11.78
N MET A 210 7.63 -10.84 10.66
CA MET A 210 7.79 -12.29 10.50
C MET A 210 9.08 -12.70 9.78
N HIS A 211 9.96 -11.75 9.46
CA HIS A 211 11.07 -11.97 8.53
C HIS A 211 12.46 -12.12 9.20
N ASP A 212 12.59 -12.01 10.52
CA ASP A 212 13.90 -11.96 11.21
C ASP A 212 14.83 -13.14 10.92
N GLN A 213 14.28 -14.33 10.70
CA GLN A 213 15.05 -15.57 10.49
C GLN A 213 14.85 -16.16 9.09
N THR A 214 14.27 -15.38 8.20
CA THR A 214 13.87 -15.86 6.88
C THR A 214 14.91 -15.60 5.80
N GLY A 215 15.87 -14.69 6.05
CA GLY A 215 16.92 -14.29 5.10
C GLY A 215 16.57 -13.11 4.19
N ILE A 216 15.34 -12.58 4.31
CA ILE A 216 14.90 -11.36 3.63
C ILE A 216 15.61 -10.16 4.26
N ASN A 217 16.03 -9.19 3.46
CA ASN A 217 16.77 -8.02 3.94
C ASN A 217 16.08 -6.68 3.64
N GLU A 218 14.94 -6.71 2.95
CA GLU A 218 14.13 -5.54 2.62
C GLU A 218 12.63 -5.89 2.67
N LEU A 219 11.84 -5.11 3.40
CA LEU A 219 10.38 -5.25 3.55
C LEU A 219 9.63 -4.27 2.63
N GLN A 220 8.56 -4.70 1.97
CA GLN A 220 7.75 -3.87 1.04
C GLN A 220 6.38 -3.43 1.61
N ALA A 221 6.25 -3.22 2.93
CA ALA A 221 4.96 -2.85 3.54
C ALA A 221 4.49 -1.43 3.13
N GLY A 222 3.18 -1.25 2.97
CA GLY A 222 2.57 0.04 2.59
C GLY A 222 1.38 0.44 3.45
N SER A 223 0.36 -0.43 3.55
CA SER A 223 -0.90 -0.15 4.26
C SER A 223 -0.71 0.16 5.75
N TYR A 224 0.43 -0.22 6.36
CA TYR A 224 0.76 0.05 7.76
C TYR A 224 0.61 1.53 8.15
N ALA A 225 0.86 2.44 7.21
CA ALA A 225 0.81 3.88 7.48
C ALA A 225 -0.62 4.36 7.80
N LEU A 226 -1.63 3.74 7.18
CA LEU A 226 -3.01 4.23 7.17
C LEU A 226 -4.02 3.26 7.81
N MET A 227 -3.75 1.96 7.71
CA MET A 227 -4.56 0.84 8.19
C MET A 227 -5.99 0.80 7.63
N ASP A 228 -6.64 -0.35 7.79
CA ASP A 228 -8.03 -0.60 7.41
C ASP A 228 -8.63 -1.70 8.30
N THR A 229 -9.94 -1.93 8.19
CA THR A 229 -10.64 -2.92 9.01
C THR A 229 -10.27 -4.36 8.67
N HIS A 230 -9.63 -4.60 7.52
CA HIS A 230 -9.11 -5.92 7.16
C HIS A 230 -7.84 -6.23 7.97
N TYR A 231 -6.92 -5.27 8.07
CA TYR A 231 -5.70 -5.40 8.88
C TYR A 231 -5.95 -5.28 10.40
N GLU A 232 -6.97 -4.54 10.84
CA GLU A 232 -7.34 -4.40 12.26
C GLU A 232 -7.55 -5.75 12.96
N GLN A 233 -8.08 -6.74 12.23
CA GLN A 233 -8.36 -8.09 12.74
C GLN A 233 -7.10 -8.82 13.24
N LEU A 234 -5.92 -8.40 12.78
CA LEU A 234 -4.64 -9.03 13.11
C LEU A 234 -4.06 -8.57 14.45
N LYS A 235 -4.60 -7.51 15.06
CA LYS A 235 -4.12 -6.95 16.34
C LYS A 235 -2.61 -6.63 16.33
N ILE A 236 -2.11 -6.16 15.20
CA ILE A 236 -0.75 -5.64 15.01
C ILE A 236 -0.64 -4.21 15.59
N PRO A 237 0.56 -3.66 15.85
CA PRO A 237 0.70 -2.43 16.63
C PRO A 237 0.32 -1.13 15.89
N PHE A 238 -0.11 -1.23 14.64
CA PHE A 238 -0.52 -0.09 13.83
C PHE A 238 -1.99 0.25 14.08
N VAL A 239 -2.32 1.53 14.07
CA VAL A 239 -3.65 2.07 14.40
C VAL A 239 -4.34 2.65 13.17
N GLN A 240 -5.67 2.69 13.18
CA GLN A 240 -6.47 3.29 12.10
C GLN A 240 -6.15 4.79 11.99
N ALA A 241 -5.54 5.19 10.87
CA ALA A 241 -5.22 6.59 10.61
C ALA A 241 -6.04 7.17 9.45
N CYS A 242 -6.63 6.36 8.58
CA CYS A 242 -7.45 6.84 7.47
C CYS A 242 -8.95 6.61 7.68
N PHE A 243 -9.77 7.60 7.33
CA PHE A 243 -11.22 7.56 7.48
C PHE A 243 -11.91 8.24 6.28
N LEU A 244 -13.17 7.90 6.03
CA LEU A 244 -14.08 8.71 5.21
C LEU A 244 -15.02 9.46 6.15
N LEU A 245 -15.12 10.77 5.97
CA LEU A 245 -16.12 11.61 6.62
C LEU A 245 -17.39 11.58 5.77
N GLY A 246 -18.49 11.10 6.35
CA GLY A 246 -19.82 11.09 5.73
C GLY A 246 -20.83 11.89 6.53
N THR A 247 -21.84 12.45 5.87
CA THR A 247 -22.97 13.14 6.49
C THR A 247 -24.18 12.23 6.52
N VAL A 248 -24.90 12.19 7.65
CA VAL A 248 -26.22 11.54 7.75
C VAL A 248 -27.22 12.34 6.91
N ILE A 249 -27.65 11.78 5.78
CA ILE A 249 -28.57 12.45 4.84
C ILE A 249 -30.02 11.97 4.96
N SER A 250 -30.24 10.82 5.58
CA SER A 250 -31.58 10.28 5.82
C SER A 250 -31.64 9.50 7.12
N ARG A 251 -32.78 9.59 7.79
CA ARG A 251 -33.07 8.91 9.05
C ARG A 251 -34.48 8.34 9.06
N SER A 252 -34.56 7.06 9.36
CA SER A 252 -35.78 6.36 9.68
C SER A 252 -35.86 6.09 11.19
N LYS A 253 -36.90 5.36 11.61
CA LYS A 253 -37.02 4.90 13.00
C LYS A 253 -35.88 3.95 13.40
N ASP A 254 -35.49 3.06 12.49
CA ASP A 254 -34.60 1.93 12.80
C ASP A 254 -33.25 1.97 12.07
N TRP A 255 -33.06 2.86 11.09
CA TRP A 255 -31.81 2.98 10.32
C TRP A 255 -31.48 4.41 9.90
N LEU A 256 -30.22 4.62 9.52
CA LEU A 256 -29.67 5.85 8.93
C LEU A 256 -29.05 5.56 7.57
N VAL A 257 -28.92 6.61 6.77
CA VAL A 257 -28.16 6.59 5.52
C VAL A 257 -27.16 7.74 5.54
N ILE A 258 -25.89 7.41 5.27
CA ILE A 258 -24.83 8.41 5.06
C ILE A 258 -24.45 8.51 3.58
N ASP A 259 -23.91 9.65 3.17
CA ASP A 259 -23.44 9.96 1.79
C ASP A 259 -22.05 9.40 1.44
N VAL A 260 -21.68 8.27 2.05
CA VAL A 260 -20.49 7.50 1.70
C VAL A 260 -20.95 6.24 0.99
N GLY A 261 -20.34 5.91 -0.15
CA GLY A 261 -20.71 4.72 -0.93
C GLY A 261 -19.54 4.13 -1.71
N LEU A 262 -19.84 3.22 -2.64
CA LEU A 262 -18.85 2.49 -3.45
C LEU A 262 -17.98 3.38 -4.36
N LYS A 263 -18.36 4.65 -4.56
CA LYS A 263 -17.54 5.64 -5.27
C LYS A 263 -16.56 6.40 -4.38
N SER A 264 -16.61 6.16 -3.07
CA SER A 264 -15.73 6.77 -2.07
C SER A 264 -14.89 5.76 -1.29
N LEU A 265 -15.25 4.48 -1.34
CA LEU A 265 -14.51 3.37 -0.74
C LEU A 265 -14.72 2.07 -1.50
N SER A 266 -13.85 1.10 -1.28
CA SER A 266 -14.02 -0.28 -1.78
C SER A 266 -14.60 -1.20 -0.72
N THR A 267 -15.23 -2.29 -1.15
CA THR A 267 -15.74 -3.37 -0.29
C THR A 267 -15.22 -4.75 -0.69
N ASP A 268 -14.11 -4.81 -1.42
CA ASP A 268 -13.46 -6.06 -1.86
C ASP A 268 -12.95 -6.91 -0.68
N HIS A 269 -12.66 -6.27 0.47
CA HIS A 269 -12.37 -6.94 1.73
C HIS A 269 -13.54 -6.94 2.73
N GLY A 270 -14.77 -6.77 2.24
CA GLY A 270 -15.99 -6.70 3.04
C GLY A 270 -16.45 -5.27 3.32
N ASN A 271 -17.48 -5.14 4.17
CA ASN A 271 -18.07 -3.84 4.49
C ASN A 271 -17.10 -2.95 5.28
N PRO A 272 -17.19 -1.62 5.14
CA PRO A 272 -16.53 -0.69 6.05
C PRO A 272 -17.14 -0.79 7.46
N SER A 273 -16.51 -0.13 8.44
CA SER A 273 -17.01 -0.04 9.81
C SER A 273 -17.37 1.40 10.19
N VAL A 274 -18.43 1.57 10.98
CA VAL A 274 -18.84 2.87 11.55
C VAL A 274 -19.11 2.67 13.04
N ASP A 275 -18.46 3.45 13.89
CA ASP A 275 -18.54 3.23 15.34
C ASP A 275 -19.97 3.44 15.86
N GLY A 276 -20.47 2.46 16.62
CA GLY A 276 -21.84 2.45 17.14
C GLY A 276 -22.92 1.95 16.17
N TYR A 277 -22.55 1.54 14.95
CA TYR A 277 -23.49 1.07 13.93
C TYR A 277 -23.03 -0.24 13.26
N ASP A 278 -23.99 -1.05 12.85
CA ASP A 278 -23.75 -2.15 11.91
C ASP A 278 -24.05 -1.68 10.48
N VAL A 279 -23.14 -1.97 9.56
CA VAL A 279 -23.30 -1.64 8.13
C VAL A 279 -24.14 -2.73 7.46
N VAL A 280 -25.34 -2.36 7.01
CA VAL A 280 -26.24 -3.29 6.31
C VAL A 280 -25.76 -3.53 4.88
N PHE A 281 -25.57 -2.45 4.12
CA PHE A 281 -25.03 -2.51 2.76
C PHE A 281 -24.49 -1.15 2.31
N CYS A 282 -23.63 -1.18 1.29
CA CYS A 282 -23.16 0.00 0.55
C CYS A 282 -23.69 -0.04 -0.89
N SER A 283 -24.22 1.08 -1.35
CA SER A 283 -24.55 1.36 -2.75
C SER A 283 -23.59 2.42 -3.30
N ASP A 284 -23.74 2.80 -4.58
CA ASP A 284 -22.88 3.78 -5.25
C ASP A 284 -22.48 4.99 -4.40
N GLU A 285 -23.47 5.65 -3.79
CA GLU A 285 -23.30 6.92 -3.06
C GLU A 285 -23.77 6.83 -1.60
N HIS A 286 -24.19 5.66 -1.12
CA HIS A 286 -24.83 5.54 0.20
C HIS A 286 -24.45 4.28 0.97
N THR A 287 -24.32 4.44 2.29
CA THR A 287 -24.19 3.33 3.24
C THR A 287 -25.37 3.36 4.21
N THR A 288 -26.05 2.22 4.33
CA THR A 288 -27.16 2.05 5.28
C THR A 288 -26.64 1.49 6.60
N LEU A 289 -26.99 2.15 7.69
CA LEU A 289 -26.53 1.88 9.05
C LEU A 289 -27.70 1.55 9.98
N VAL A 290 -27.54 0.54 10.82
CA VAL A 290 -28.47 0.24 11.93
C VAL A 290 -27.75 0.33 13.27
N ILE A 291 -28.47 0.63 14.35
CA ILE A 291 -27.86 0.71 15.70
C ILE A 291 -27.30 -0.65 16.08
N LYS A 292 -26.05 -0.65 16.53
CA LYS A 292 -25.48 -1.82 17.22
C LYS A 292 -26.09 -1.90 18.61
N ASN A 293 -26.97 -2.89 18.83
CA ASN A 293 -27.98 -3.02 19.89
C ASN A 293 -27.55 -2.88 21.38
N GLU A 294 -26.30 -2.53 21.69
CA GLU A 294 -25.81 -2.49 23.08
C GLU A 294 -25.00 -1.23 23.45
N SER A 295 -24.78 -0.26 22.54
CA SER A 295 -23.80 0.82 22.80
C SER A 295 -24.24 2.26 22.51
N THR A 296 -25.31 2.49 21.74
CA THR A 296 -25.70 3.85 21.30
C THR A 296 -27.06 4.26 21.89
N LYS A 297 -27.05 5.31 22.73
CA LYS A 297 -28.26 5.83 23.42
C LYS A 297 -29.23 6.59 22.49
N ALA A 298 -28.81 6.97 21.27
CA ALA A 298 -29.66 7.60 20.25
C ALA A 298 -29.03 7.48 18.86
N LEU A 299 -29.86 7.42 17.81
CA LEU A 299 -29.43 7.59 16.42
C LEU A 299 -28.88 9.00 16.20
N ALA A 300 -27.79 9.11 15.43
CA ALA A 300 -27.30 10.39 14.92
C ALA A 300 -28.41 11.17 14.19
N ASN A 301 -28.33 12.50 14.24
CA ASN A 301 -29.29 13.38 13.58
C ASN A 301 -28.92 13.63 12.11
N ILE A 302 -29.92 13.97 11.29
CA ILE A 302 -29.68 14.40 9.91
C ILE A 302 -28.76 15.62 9.93
N GLY A 303 -27.71 15.60 9.11
CA GLY A 303 -26.67 16.62 9.04
C GLY A 303 -25.46 16.37 9.95
N GLU A 304 -25.53 15.42 10.88
CA GLU A 304 -24.35 15.02 11.66
C GLU A 304 -23.35 14.25 10.79
N LYS A 305 -22.07 14.41 11.11
CA LYS A 305 -20.99 13.72 10.41
C LYS A 305 -20.50 12.50 11.18
N LEU A 306 -20.24 11.43 10.46
CA LEU A 306 -19.72 10.17 10.97
C LEU A 306 -18.41 9.82 10.26
N LEU A 307 -17.49 9.21 11.00
CA LEU A 307 -16.27 8.62 10.45
C LEU A 307 -16.53 7.17 10.05
N VAL A 308 -16.14 6.83 8.83
CA VAL A 308 -16.23 5.49 8.25
C VAL A 308 -14.81 4.95 8.07
N ARG A 309 -14.54 3.78 8.64
CA ARG A 309 -13.28 3.06 8.49
C ARG A 309 -13.35 2.17 7.25
N PRO A 310 -12.52 2.39 6.21
CA PRO A 310 -12.56 1.58 5.01
C PRO A 310 -12.08 0.15 5.29
N SER A 311 -12.55 -0.82 4.50
CA SER A 311 -12.09 -2.22 4.61
C SER A 311 -10.81 -2.50 3.82
N HIS A 312 -10.46 -1.64 2.87
CA HIS A 312 -9.21 -1.76 2.13
C HIS A 312 -8.70 -0.37 1.74
N ILE A 313 -7.47 -0.05 2.17
CA ILE A 313 -6.94 1.30 2.01
C ILE A 313 -6.56 1.64 0.55
N ASP A 314 -5.82 0.77 -0.13
CA ASP A 314 -5.26 1.01 -1.47
C ASP A 314 -6.33 1.44 -2.51
N PRO A 315 -7.44 0.69 -2.70
CA PRO A 315 -8.48 1.10 -3.65
C PRO A 315 -9.29 2.30 -3.16
N THR A 316 -9.46 2.46 -1.84
CA THR A 316 -10.14 3.62 -1.26
C THR A 316 -9.37 4.89 -1.59
N MET A 317 -8.06 4.94 -1.30
CA MET A 317 -7.19 6.08 -1.59
C MET A 317 -7.23 6.47 -3.07
N ALA A 318 -7.27 5.49 -3.98
CA ALA A 318 -7.31 5.73 -5.42
C ALA A 318 -8.57 6.47 -5.93
N MET A 319 -9.68 6.43 -5.18
CA MET A 319 -10.93 7.12 -5.53
C MET A 319 -10.89 8.61 -5.22
N HIS A 320 -9.98 9.06 -4.35
CA HIS A 320 -9.91 10.44 -3.89
C HIS A 320 -8.83 11.21 -4.65
N SER A 321 -9.09 12.50 -4.88
CA SER A 321 -8.08 13.42 -5.42
C SER A 321 -7.30 14.15 -4.33
N VAL A 322 -7.83 14.14 -3.10
CA VAL A 322 -7.30 14.86 -1.94
C VAL A 322 -7.54 14.05 -0.67
N ALA A 323 -6.60 14.12 0.26
CA ALA A 323 -6.80 13.78 1.66
C ALA A 323 -6.67 15.03 2.54
N TRP A 324 -7.50 15.13 3.58
CA TRP A 324 -7.38 16.16 4.61
C TRP A 324 -6.59 15.60 5.78
N LEU A 325 -5.46 16.21 6.09
CA LEU A 325 -4.69 15.87 7.28
C LEU A 325 -5.29 16.60 8.48
N THR A 326 -5.61 15.87 9.53
CA THR A 326 -6.31 16.41 10.70
C THR A 326 -5.65 16.01 12.01
N ARG A 327 -5.82 16.84 13.04
CA ARG A 327 -5.64 16.44 14.43
C ARG A 327 -6.95 16.67 15.15
N ALA A 328 -7.59 15.58 15.57
CA ALA A 328 -8.99 15.61 16.01
C ALA A 328 -9.89 16.29 14.94
N ASP A 329 -10.52 17.42 15.27
CA ASP A 329 -11.37 18.16 14.34
C ASP A 329 -10.63 19.26 13.56
N GLU A 330 -9.40 19.62 13.94
CA GLU A 330 -8.60 20.66 13.29
C GLU A 330 -8.00 20.15 11.98
N ILE A 331 -8.10 20.94 10.91
CA ILE A 331 -7.44 20.67 9.63
C ILE A 331 -6.04 21.29 9.65
N LEU A 332 -5.04 20.43 9.53
CA LEU A 332 -3.63 20.81 9.49
C LEU A 332 -3.17 21.12 8.06
N ASP A 333 -3.57 20.28 7.11
CA ASP A 333 -3.14 20.38 5.72
C ASP A 333 -4.11 19.67 4.77
N ARG A 334 -3.91 19.88 3.47
CA ARG A 334 -4.67 19.28 2.38
C ARG A 334 -3.71 18.71 1.34
N TRP A 335 -3.57 17.38 1.34
CA TRP A 335 -2.65 16.68 0.45
C TRP A 335 -3.33 16.23 -0.83
N LYS A 336 -2.59 16.27 -1.94
CA LYS A 336 -3.07 15.73 -3.22
C LYS A 336 -2.76 14.24 -3.26
N ILE A 337 -3.71 13.44 -3.75
CA ILE A 337 -3.42 12.06 -4.14
C ILE A 337 -2.91 12.09 -5.58
N ASP A 338 -1.69 12.60 -5.74
CA ASP A 338 -1.09 13.03 -7.01
C ASP A 338 -0.54 11.89 -7.87
N LEU A 339 -0.40 10.68 -7.31
CA LEU A 339 0.07 9.48 -8.00
C LEU A 339 -1.06 8.53 -8.44
N ARG A 340 -2.34 8.95 -8.31
CA ARG A 340 -3.49 8.17 -8.80
C ARG A 340 -3.55 8.09 -10.32
N GLY A 341 -4.11 7.01 -10.86
CA GLY A 341 -4.16 6.74 -12.30
C GLY A 341 -2.98 5.89 -12.78
N TRP A 342 -2.66 6.01 -14.07
CA TRP A 342 -1.65 5.20 -14.78
C TRP A 342 -0.71 6.03 -15.64
#